data_AF-A0A816B970-F1
#
_entry.id   AF-A0A816B970-F1
#
_cell.length_a   1.000
_cell.length_b   1.000
_cell.length_c   1.000
_cell.angle_alpha   90.00
_cell.angle_beta   90.00
_cell.angle_gamma   90.00
#
_symmetry.space_group_name_H-M   'P 1'
#
loop_
_entity.id
_entity.type
_entity.pdbx_description
1 polymer ?
#
loop_
_entity_poly.entity_id
_entity_poly.type
_entity_poly.pdbx_seq_one_letter_code
_entity_poly.pdbx_strand_id
1 'polypeptide(L)'
;AKSVILLHGCAHNPTGCDPTKEQWQQIAEIIQRKHLFPFFDLAYQGFSSGDLDEDAWSIRYFADTLNLELFVAQSFSKNLGVYSERIGQLIACFHSPETVPIFLSQMALVVCRNYLTPPQRGAQIVSTVLNTEALYQEWILDIRRMCSRIQAIRQKLYTRLNELGTPGTWTHIITQTGMFAFTGLNPQQCHTLVH
;
A
#
# COMPACT_ATOMS: atom_id res chain seq x y z
N ALA A 1 -15.50 22.54 -7.36
CA ALA A 1 -14.84 21.27 -7.72
C ALA A 1 -14.01 20.81 -6.53
N LYS A 2 -14.21 19.59 -6.02
CA LYS A 2 -13.30 18.98 -5.05
C LYS A 2 -12.17 18.32 -5.84
N SER A 3 -10.93 18.72 -5.62
CA SER A 3 -9.78 18.01 -6.20
C SER A 3 -9.56 16.70 -5.45
N VAL A 4 -9.13 15.66 -6.17
CA VAL A 4 -8.73 14.38 -5.58
C VAL A 4 -7.25 14.46 -5.18
N ILE A 5 -6.92 13.93 -4.01
CA ILE A 5 -5.53 13.73 -3.57
C ILE A 5 -5.24 12.24 -3.48
N LEU A 6 -4.23 11.78 -4.23
CA LEU A 6 -3.76 10.41 -4.20
C LEU A 6 -2.68 10.24 -3.13
N LEU A 7 -2.84 9.23 -2.27
CA LEU A 7 -1.97 8.94 -1.14
C LEU A 7 -1.60 7.46 -1.17
N HIS A 8 -0.34 7.11 -0.90
CA HIS A 8 0.00 5.71 -0.62
C HIS A 8 -0.29 5.43 0.85
N GLY A 9 -1.09 4.39 1.15
CA GLY A 9 -1.49 4.07 2.52
C GLY A 9 -0.33 3.65 3.42
N CYS A 10 0.61 2.90 2.84
CA CYS A 10 1.85 2.43 3.45
C CYS A 10 2.87 2.05 2.37
N ALA A 11 4.13 1.87 2.78
CA ALA A 11 5.25 1.42 1.96
C ALA A 11 5.33 2.15 0.61
N HIS A 12 5.46 3.49 0.68
CA HIS A 12 5.43 4.36 -0.50
C HIS A 12 6.40 3.90 -1.60
N ASN A 13 5.89 3.65 -2.81
CA ASN A 13 6.70 3.33 -3.98
C ASN A 13 6.99 4.61 -4.80
N PRO A 14 8.26 4.97 -5.11
CA PRO A 14 9.48 4.17 -4.94
C PRO A 14 10.31 4.48 -3.69
N THR A 15 9.95 5.51 -2.92
CA THR A 15 10.85 6.08 -1.90
C THR A 15 11.03 5.22 -0.64
N GLY A 16 10.03 4.42 -0.27
CA GLY A 16 9.97 3.72 1.01
C GLY A 16 9.82 4.65 2.23
N CYS A 17 9.47 5.92 2.02
CA CYS A 17 9.30 6.90 3.09
C CYS A 17 7.81 7.11 3.38
N ASP A 18 7.34 6.55 4.49
CA ASP A 18 5.95 6.71 4.94
C ASP A 18 5.83 7.85 5.96
N PRO A 19 4.73 8.63 5.95
CA PRO A 19 4.46 9.60 7.01
C PRO A 19 4.28 8.92 8.37
N THR A 20 4.74 9.57 9.45
CA THR A 20 4.41 9.16 10.82
C THR A 20 2.92 9.39 11.12
N LYS A 21 2.41 8.81 12.23
CA LYS A 21 1.01 9.03 12.65
C LYS A 21 0.69 10.51 12.86
N GLU A 22 1.63 11.28 13.41
CA GLU A 22 1.51 12.73 13.61
C GLU A 22 1.50 13.48 12.26
N GLN A 23 2.34 13.07 11.31
CA GLN A 23 2.33 13.65 9.96
C GLN A 23 1.04 13.34 9.21
N TRP A 24 0.49 12.13 9.38
CA TRP A 24 -0.82 11.77 8.83
C TRP A 24 -1.95 12.64 9.40
N GLN A 25 -1.91 12.98 10.68
CA GLN A 25 -2.87 13.93 11.29
C GLN A 25 -2.77 15.30 10.63
N GLN A 26 -1.56 15.83 10.44
CA GLN A 26 -1.33 17.11 9.75
C GLN A 26 -1.81 17.08 8.28
N ILE A 27 -1.58 15.96 7.58
CA ILE A 27 -2.08 15.77 6.21
C ILE A 27 -3.62 15.80 6.20
N ALA A 28 -4.26 15.14 7.16
CA ALA A 28 -5.71 15.11 7.27
C ALA A 28 -6.31 16.50 7.53
N GLU A 29 -5.69 17.30 8.40
CA GLU A 29 -6.09 18.70 8.65
C GLU A 29 -6.07 19.53 7.36
N ILE A 30 -5.03 19.37 6.54
CA ILE A 30 -4.92 20.07 5.25
C ILE A 30 -6.02 19.63 4.29
N ILE A 31 -6.29 18.32 4.22
CA ILE A 31 -7.32 17.73 3.37
C ILE A 31 -8.70 18.24 3.73
N GLN A 32 -9.05 18.27 5.03
CA GLN A 32 -10.32 18.81 5.52
C GLN A 32 -10.43 20.31 5.21
N ARG A 33 -9.41 21.10 5.54
CA ARG A 33 -9.37 22.56 5.32
C ARG A 33 -9.49 22.93 3.83
N LYS A 34 -8.94 22.12 2.93
CA LYS A 34 -9.00 22.34 1.48
C LYS A 34 -10.16 21.61 0.80
N HIS A 35 -11.00 20.89 1.55
CA HIS A 35 -12.10 20.07 1.03
C HIS A 35 -11.65 19.11 -0.09
N LEU A 36 -10.48 18.49 0.07
CA LEU A 36 -9.94 17.53 -0.87
C LEU A 36 -10.60 16.15 -0.67
N PHE A 37 -10.73 15.39 -1.74
CA PHE A 37 -11.23 14.01 -1.69
C PHE A 37 -10.05 13.03 -1.59
N PRO A 38 -9.89 12.28 -0.49
CA PRO A 38 -8.80 11.31 -0.33
C PRO A 38 -9.02 10.07 -1.21
N PHE A 39 -7.97 9.67 -1.91
CA PHE A 39 -7.89 8.39 -2.61
C PHE A 39 -6.60 7.70 -2.18
N PHE A 40 -6.69 6.55 -1.53
CA PHE A 40 -5.56 5.74 -1.12
C PHE A 40 -5.23 4.64 -2.14
N ASP A 41 -3.95 4.49 -2.45
CA ASP A 41 -3.37 3.28 -3.06
C ASP A 41 -2.80 2.40 -1.93
N LEU A 42 -3.30 1.17 -1.82
CA LEU A 42 -2.92 0.19 -0.82
C LEU A 42 -2.47 -1.13 -1.48
N ALA A 43 -1.28 -1.09 -2.11
CA ALA A 43 -0.69 -2.26 -2.76
C ALA A 43 0.21 -3.13 -1.87
N TYR A 44 0.65 -2.60 -0.73
CA TYR A 44 1.73 -3.17 0.10
C TYR A 44 1.34 -3.40 1.57
N GLN A 45 0.05 -3.53 1.88
CA GLN A 45 -0.42 -3.77 3.25
C GLN A 45 0.24 -5.04 3.83
N GLY A 46 0.88 -4.89 4.98
CA GLY A 46 1.68 -5.91 5.67
C GLY A 46 3.18 -5.85 5.35
N PHE A 47 3.63 -5.03 4.39
CA PHE A 47 5.04 -4.93 4.00
C PHE A 47 5.77 -3.73 4.61
N SER A 48 5.07 -2.81 5.27
CA SER A 48 5.71 -1.70 5.99
C SER A 48 6.10 -2.14 7.41
N SER A 49 5.11 -2.50 8.22
CA SER A 49 5.31 -2.91 9.63
C SER A 49 5.36 -4.43 9.86
N GLY A 50 4.87 -5.24 8.91
CA GLY A 50 4.60 -6.66 9.14
C GLY A 50 3.21 -6.94 9.74
N ASP A 51 2.43 -5.89 9.99
CA ASP A 51 1.08 -5.96 10.54
C ASP A 51 0.08 -5.29 9.59
N LEU A 52 -1.06 -5.96 9.38
CA LEU A 52 -2.09 -5.52 8.43
C LEU A 52 -2.84 -4.29 8.95
N ASP A 53 -3.04 -4.19 10.27
CA ASP A 53 -3.81 -3.14 10.92
C ASP A 53 -2.99 -1.87 11.04
N GLU A 54 -1.71 -1.98 11.42
CA GLU A 54 -0.80 -0.85 11.45
C GLU A 54 -0.59 -0.25 10.05
N ASP A 55 -0.43 -1.08 9.02
CA ASP A 55 -0.26 -0.62 7.63
C ASP A 55 -1.54 0.02 7.05
N ALA A 56 -2.72 -0.26 7.63
CA ALA A 56 -3.99 0.35 7.26
C ALA A 56 -4.43 1.49 8.19
N TRP A 57 -3.59 1.87 9.17
CA TRP A 57 -3.96 2.83 10.22
C TRP A 57 -4.39 4.18 9.65
N SER A 58 -3.66 4.72 8.66
CA SER A 58 -3.95 6.02 8.06
C SER A 58 -5.34 6.05 7.41
N ILE A 59 -5.70 4.99 6.69
CA ILE A 59 -7.00 4.83 6.05
C ILE A 59 -8.11 4.76 7.10
N ARG A 60 -7.93 3.96 8.16
CA ARG A 60 -8.91 3.85 9.26
C ARG A 60 -9.05 5.15 10.04
N TYR A 61 -7.96 5.88 10.25
CA TYR A 61 -8.02 7.20 10.88
C TYR A 61 -8.88 8.16 10.06
N PHE A 62 -8.71 8.17 8.73
CA PHE A 62 -9.50 9.02 7.84
C PHE A 62 -10.97 8.60 7.76
N ALA A 63 -11.24 7.30 7.62
CA ALA A 63 -12.59 6.76 7.48
C ALA A 63 -13.35 6.78 8.81
N ASP A 64 -12.79 6.20 9.87
CA ASP A 64 -13.52 5.92 11.10
C ASP A 64 -13.43 7.06 12.12
N THR A 65 -12.24 7.67 12.26
CA THR A 65 -12.03 8.72 13.27
C THR A 65 -12.48 10.09 12.75
N LEU A 66 -12.12 10.42 11.51
CA LEU A 66 -12.48 11.70 10.91
C LEU A 66 -13.80 11.67 10.13
N ASN A 67 -14.38 10.48 9.94
CA ASN A 67 -15.63 10.28 9.19
C ASN A 67 -15.54 10.94 7.81
N LEU A 68 -14.48 10.69 7.05
CA LEU A 68 -14.31 11.21 5.69
C LEU A 68 -14.80 10.19 4.65
N GLU A 69 -15.48 10.67 3.61
CA GLU A 69 -15.66 9.89 2.39
C GLU A 69 -14.32 9.78 1.66
N LEU A 70 -13.97 8.56 1.24
CA LEU A 70 -12.70 8.28 0.60
C LEU A 70 -12.79 7.03 -0.28
N PHE A 71 -11.82 6.89 -1.18
CA PHE A 71 -11.62 5.66 -1.95
C PHE A 71 -10.31 4.97 -1.55
N VAL A 72 -10.28 3.64 -1.67
CA VAL A 72 -9.08 2.82 -1.52
C VAL A 72 -8.97 1.86 -2.68
N ALA A 73 -7.89 1.92 -3.44
CA ALA A 73 -7.51 0.93 -4.42
C ALA A 73 -6.57 -0.07 -3.74
N GLN A 74 -7.07 -1.27 -3.43
CA GLN A 74 -6.28 -2.31 -2.78
C GLN A 74 -5.83 -3.35 -3.80
N SER A 75 -4.56 -3.75 -3.74
CA SER A 75 -4.01 -4.82 -4.57
C SER A 75 -3.61 -6.03 -3.73
N PHE A 76 -3.98 -7.23 -4.19
CA PHE A 76 -3.54 -8.48 -3.57
C PHE A 76 -2.31 -9.11 -4.23
N SER A 77 -1.76 -8.45 -5.26
CA SER A 77 -0.64 -9.00 -6.03
C SER A 77 0.59 -9.32 -5.17
N LYS A 78 0.90 -8.49 -4.17
CA LYS A 78 2.13 -8.59 -3.37
C LYS A 78 1.91 -9.38 -2.10
N ASN A 79 0.87 -9.03 -1.34
CA ASN A 79 0.62 -9.65 -0.02
C ASN A 79 0.11 -11.09 -0.08
N LEU A 80 -0.59 -11.49 -1.14
CA LEU A 80 -0.96 -12.88 -1.42
C LEU A 80 -0.10 -13.53 -2.50
N GLY A 81 0.87 -12.81 -3.08
CA GLY A 81 1.75 -13.34 -4.12
C GLY A 81 1.06 -13.68 -5.45
N VAL A 82 -0.18 -13.25 -5.66
CA VAL A 82 -1.00 -13.56 -6.85
C VAL A 82 -0.85 -12.51 -7.96
N TYR A 83 0.40 -12.17 -8.31
CA TYR A 83 0.73 -11.10 -9.27
C TYR A 83 -0.01 -11.24 -10.61
N SER A 84 0.03 -12.43 -11.20
CA SER A 84 -0.50 -12.70 -12.54
C SER A 84 -2.01 -12.93 -12.56
N GLU A 85 -2.65 -13.12 -11.40
CA GLU A 85 -4.11 -13.27 -11.29
C GLU A 85 -4.85 -11.92 -11.44
N ARG A 86 -4.10 -10.81 -11.43
CA ARG A 86 -4.60 -9.44 -11.66
C ARG A 86 -5.78 -9.06 -10.76
N ILE A 87 -5.72 -9.45 -9.49
CA ILE A 87 -6.80 -9.24 -8.52
C ILE A 87 -6.50 -8.09 -7.56
N GLY A 88 -7.52 -7.25 -7.36
CA GLY A 88 -7.58 -6.12 -6.45
C GLY A 88 -9.03 -5.70 -6.24
N GLN A 89 -9.26 -4.70 -5.40
CA GLN A 89 -10.59 -4.16 -5.14
C GLN A 89 -10.57 -2.64 -4.98
N LEU A 90 -11.70 -2.01 -5.33
CA LEU A 90 -11.99 -0.62 -5.04
C LEU A 90 -12.95 -0.57 -3.85
N ILE A 91 -12.52 0.00 -2.74
CA ILE A 91 -13.34 0.27 -1.57
C ILE A 91 -13.79 1.72 -1.65
N ALA A 92 -15.07 1.97 -1.46
CA ALA A 92 -15.65 3.30 -1.44
C ALA A 92 -16.42 3.54 -0.15
N CYS A 93 -15.99 4.52 0.62
CA CYS A 93 -16.60 4.92 1.89
C CYS A 93 -17.48 6.14 1.64
N PHE A 94 -18.77 6.03 1.96
CA PHE A 94 -19.76 7.10 1.83
C PHE A 94 -20.44 7.37 3.17
N HIS A 95 -20.89 8.60 3.39
CA HIS A 95 -21.69 8.92 4.58
C HIS A 95 -23.10 8.33 4.51
N SER A 96 -23.68 8.35 3.31
CA SER A 96 -25.05 7.88 3.09
C SER A 96 -25.07 6.48 2.47
N PRO A 97 -25.83 5.53 3.04
CA PRO A 97 -26.02 4.21 2.43
C PRO A 97 -26.76 4.29 1.09
N GLU A 98 -27.54 5.35 0.85
CA GLU A 98 -28.25 5.57 -0.42
C GLU A 98 -27.31 5.85 -1.59
N THR A 99 -26.09 6.34 -1.32
CA THR A 99 -25.07 6.59 -2.34
C THR A 99 -24.49 5.29 -2.91
N VAL A 100 -24.47 4.21 -2.12
CA VAL A 100 -23.87 2.92 -2.49
C VAL A 100 -24.45 2.33 -3.80
N PRO A 101 -25.78 2.13 -3.94
CA PRO A 101 -26.35 1.59 -5.17
C PRO A 101 -26.12 2.51 -6.39
N ILE A 102 -26.13 3.83 -6.19
CA ILE A 102 -25.85 4.81 -7.24
C ILE A 102 -24.41 4.64 -7.73
N PHE A 103 -23.44 4.61 -6.81
CA PHE A 103 -22.04 4.41 -7.12
C PHE A 103 -21.80 3.07 -7.83
N LEU A 104 -22.36 1.97 -7.30
CA LEU A 104 -22.23 0.65 -7.90
C LEU A 104 -22.81 0.60 -9.33
N SER A 105 -23.92 1.29 -9.60
CA SER A 105 -24.49 1.36 -10.96
C SER A 105 -23.52 2.02 -11.95
N GLN A 106 -22.85 3.10 -11.55
CA GLN A 106 -21.88 3.79 -12.40
C GLN A 106 -20.60 2.97 -12.58
N MET A 107 -20.14 2.30 -11.52
CA MET A 107 -19.00 1.39 -11.60
C MET A 107 -19.26 0.19 -12.48
N ALA A 108 -20.47 -0.39 -12.45
CA ALA A 108 -20.85 -1.46 -13.36
C ALA A 108 -20.76 -1.01 -14.83
N LEU A 109 -21.17 0.22 -15.16
CA LEU A 109 -21.03 0.78 -16.51
C LEU A 109 -19.56 0.95 -16.91
N VAL A 110 -18.72 1.47 -16.01
CA VAL A 110 -17.28 1.62 -16.26
C VAL A 110 -16.62 0.26 -16.47
N VAL A 111 -16.85 -0.70 -15.58
CA VAL A 111 -16.34 -2.07 -15.67
C VAL A 111 -16.79 -2.73 -16.99
N CYS A 112 -18.08 -2.65 -17.30
CA CYS A 112 -18.65 -3.28 -18.48
C CYS A 112 -18.03 -2.73 -19.77
N ARG A 113 -17.83 -1.42 -19.85
CA ARG A 113 -17.22 -0.75 -21.03
C ARG A 113 -15.74 -1.05 -21.21
N ASN A 114 -15.01 -1.38 -20.14
CA ASN A 114 -13.57 -1.63 -20.22
C ASN A 114 -13.26 -3.12 -20.46
N TYR A 115 -13.90 -4.02 -19.73
CA TYR A 115 -13.53 -5.45 -19.73
C TYR A 115 -14.69 -6.40 -19.41
N LEU A 116 -15.95 -5.94 -19.52
CA LEU A 116 -17.19 -6.69 -19.23
C LEU A 116 -17.32 -7.14 -17.77
N THR A 117 -16.52 -8.09 -17.33
CA THR A 117 -16.56 -8.70 -15.99
C THR A 117 -15.14 -8.92 -15.44
N PRO A 118 -14.91 -8.70 -14.13
CA PRO A 118 -13.58 -8.86 -13.53
C PRO A 118 -13.11 -10.34 -13.51
N PRO A 119 -11.78 -10.59 -13.39
CA PRO A 119 -11.23 -11.94 -13.27
C PRO A 119 -11.75 -12.69 -12.05
N GLN A 120 -12.31 -13.88 -12.25
CA GLN A 120 -12.94 -14.67 -11.18
C GLN A 120 -11.92 -15.45 -10.33
N ARG A 121 -10.92 -16.07 -10.96
CA ARG A 121 -9.98 -17.00 -10.31
C ARG A 121 -9.22 -16.36 -9.16
N GLY A 122 -8.60 -15.20 -9.41
CA GLY A 122 -7.91 -14.44 -8.37
C GLY A 122 -8.82 -14.05 -7.20
N ALA A 123 -10.07 -13.67 -7.49
CA ALA A 123 -11.06 -13.35 -6.46
C ALA A 123 -11.41 -14.57 -5.59
N GLN A 124 -11.54 -15.75 -6.19
CA GLN A 124 -11.79 -17.00 -5.45
C GLN A 124 -10.61 -17.39 -4.56
N ILE A 125 -9.37 -17.20 -5.02
CA ILE A 125 -8.16 -17.47 -4.21
C ILE A 125 -8.15 -16.55 -2.98
N VAL A 126 -8.30 -15.24 -3.21
CA VAL A 126 -8.35 -14.24 -2.13
C VAL A 126 -9.48 -14.55 -1.16
N SER A 127 -10.69 -14.80 -1.68
CA SER A 127 -11.86 -15.15 -0.87
C SER A 127 -11.63 -16.42 -0.04
N THR A 128 -11.02 -17.45 -0.61
CA THR A 128 -10.73 -18.70 0.10
C THR A 128 -9.77 -18.46 1.25
N VAL A 129 -8.68 -17.71 1.03
CA VAL A 129 -7.69 -17.41 2.06
C VAL A 129 -8.29 -16.54 3.17
N LEU A 130 -9.02 -15.49 2.82
CA LEU A 130 -9.57 -14.55 3.81
C LEU A 130 -10.74 -15.11 4.63
N ASN A 131 -11.53 -16.04 4.08
CA ASN A 131 -12.69 -16.62 4.78
C ASN A 131 -12.41 -17.98 5.43
N THR A 132 -11.20 -18.51 5.30
CA THR A 132 -10.82 -19.77 5.96
C THR A 132 -9.83 -19.47 7.08
N GLU A 133 -10.28 -19.57 8.33
CA GLU A 133 -9.49 -19.19 9.52
C GLU A 133 -8.05 -19.72 9.50
N ALA A 134 -7.87 -21.02 9.23
CA ALA A 134 -6.55 -21.64 9.17
C ALA A 134 -5.64 -21.01 8.11
N LEU A 135 -6.18 -20.72 6.91
CA LEU A 135 -5.42 -20.09 5.82
C LEU A 135 -5.15 -18.61 6.10
N TYR A 136 -6.10 -17.92 6.74
CA TYR A 136 -5.93 -16.52 7.13
C TYR A 136 -4.79 -16.36 8.15
N GLN A 137 -4.74 -17.24 9.17
CA GLN A 137 -3.65 -17.22 10.16
C GLN A 137 -2.30 -17.57 9.53
N GLU A 138 -2.25 -18.56 8.64
CA GLU A 138 -1.04 -18.90 7.88
C GLU A 138 -0.57 -17.72 7.04
N TRP A 139 -1.48 -17.06 6.33
CA TRP A 139 -1.18 -15.89 5.51
C TRP A 139 -0.61 -14.72 6.31
N ILE A 140 -1.17 -14.40 7.49
CA ILE A 140 -0.63 -13.36 8.37
C ILE A 140 0.81 -13.71 8.82
N LEU A 141 1.06 -14.97 9.17
CA LEU A 141 2.40 -15.42 9.55
C LEU A 141 3.39 -15.28 8.39
N ASP A 142 2.97 -15.61 7.16
CA ASP A 142 3.80 -15.47 5.99
C ASP A 142 4.11 -14.01 5.65
N ILE A 143 3.15 -13.10 5.80
CA ILE A 143 3.39 -11.66 5.69
C ILE A 143 4.48 -11.22 6.68
N ARG A 144 4.35 -11.60 7.95
CA ARG A 144 5.33 -11.26 9.00
C ARG A 144 6.71 -11.81 8.66
N ARG A 145 6.80 -13.07 8.21
CA ARG A 145 8.07 -13.69 7.78
C ARG A 145 8.70 -12.94 6.61
N MET A 146 7.90 -12.57 5.60
CA MET A 146 8.37 -11.82 4.44
C MET A 146 8.88 -10.43 4.84
N CYS A 147 8.14 -9.70 5.67
CA CYS A 147 8.55 -8.39 6.17
C CYS A 147 9.86 -8.48 6.97
N SER A 148 9.95 -9.39 7.93
CA SER A 148 11.17 -9.62 8.73
C SER A 148 12.38 -9.97 7.87
N ARG A 149 12.18 -10.77 6.81
CA ARG A 149 13.26 -11.11 5.86
C ARG A 149 13.75 -9.88 5.09
N ILE A 150 12.84 -9.01 4.64
CA ILE A 150 13.19 -7.77 3.93
C ILE A 150 14.01 -6.85 4.85
N GLN A 151 13.56 -6.66 6.10
CA GLN A 151 14.28 -5.87 7.10
C GLN A 151 15.68 -6.45 7.37
N ALA A 152 15.81 -7.78 7.50
CA ALA A 152 17.10 -8.44 7.68
C ALA A 152 18.06 -8.23 6.49
N ILE A 153 17.54 -8.23 5.26
CA ILE A 153 18.34 -7.96 4.06
C ILE A 153 18.81 -6.51 4.04
N ARG A 154 17.92 -5.55 4.35
CA ARG A 154 18.27 -4.12 4.48
C ARG A 154 19.37 -3.90 5.50
N GLN A 155 19.24 -4.52 6.67
CA GLN A 155 20.25 -4.43 7.72
C GLN A 155 21.60 -4.99 7.26
N LYS A 156 21.62 -6.15 6.60
CA LYS A 156 22.86 -6.73 6.05
C LYS A 156 23.52 -5.84 5.01
N LEU A 157 22.73 -5.26 4.11
CA LEU A 157 23.24 -4.35 3.08
C LEU A 157 23.85 -3.09 3.71
N TYR A 158 23.14 -2.45 4.64
CA TYR A 158 23.62 -1.29 5.38
C TYR A 158 24.93 -1.58 6.12
N THR A 159 24.98 -2.67 6.88
CA THR A 159 26.19 -3.08 7.61
C THR A 159 27.36 -3.25 6.64
N ARG A 160 27.15 -3.94 5.51
CA ARG A 160 28.23 -4.22 4.57
C ARG A 160 28.74 -2.96 3.86
N LEU A 161 27.86 -2.04 3.50
CA LEU A 161 28.25 -0.76 2.89
C LEU A 161 29.13 0.07 3.82
N ASN A 162 28.81 0.08 5.12
CA ASN A 162 29.59 0.78 6.13
C ASN A 162 30.94 0.11 6.41
N GLU A 163 30.99 -1.22 6.50
CA GLU A 163 32.25 -1.97 6.65
C GLU A 163 33.23 -1.73 5.50
N LEU A 164 32.71 -1.55 4.28
CA LEU A 164 33.50 -1.25 3.09
C LEU A 164 33.92 0.23 2.99
N GLY A 165 33.49 1.08 3.92
CA GLY A 165 33.75 2.53 3.86
C GLY A 165 33.13 3.19 2.63
N THR A 166 31.98 2.68 2.16
CA THR A 166 31.33 3.17 0.94
C THR A 166 30.92 4.63 1.13
N PRO A 167 31.32 5.56 0.22
CA PRO A 167 31.02 6.99 0.37
C PRO A 167 29.53 7.30 0.56
N GLY A 168 29.23 8.29 1.41
CA GLY A 168 27.86 8.76 1.69
C GLY A 168 27.23 8.12 2.94
N THR A 169 25.96 8.44 3.19
CA THR A 169 25.19 7.89 4.33
C THR A 169 24.15 6.88 3.85
N TRP A 170 24.22 5.65 4.35
CA TRP A 170 23.34 4.55 3.95
C TRP A 170 22.19 4.27 4.91
N THR A 171 22.00 5.12 5.93
CA THR A 171 20.97 4.95 6.98
C THR A 171 19.56 4.85 6.42
N HIS A 172 19.28 5.51 5.29
CA HIS A 172 17.97 5.45 4.62
C HIS A 172 17.55 4.01 4.25
N ILE A 173 18.50 3.09 4.00
CA ILE A 173 18.20 1.69 3.66
C ILE A 173 17.43 0.99 4.78
N ILE A 174 17.75 1.30 6.05
CA ILE A 174 17.15 0.67 7.23
C ILE A 174 15.97 1.46 7.81
N THR A 175 15.85 2.75 7.48
CA THR A 175 14.69 3.56 7.92
C THR A 175 13.53 3.52 6.94
N GLN A 176 13.80 3.24 5.65
CA GLN A 176 12.77 3.06 4.63
C GLN A 176 12.05 1.72 4.81
N THR A 177 10.75 1.73 4.53
CA THR A 177 9.85 0.57 4.66
C THR A 177 9.49 -0.01 3.29
N GLY A 178 8.79 -1.14 3.29
CA GLY A 178 8.31 -1.77 2.06
C GLY A 178 9.37 -2.58 1.31
N MET A 179 9.01 -2.98 0.08
CA MET A 179 9.85 -3.85 -0.76
C MET A 179 11.03 -3.12 -1.41
N PHE A 180 10.98 -1.79 -1.54
CA PHE A 180 11.97 -1.02 -2.29
C PHE A 180 12.78 -0.10 -1.39
N ALA A 181 14.07 0.03 -1.69
CA ALA A 181 14.93 1.04 -1.11
C ALA A 181 15.28 2.04 -2.21
N PHE A 182 15.04 3.32 -1.99
CA PHE A 182 15.45 4.36 -2.91
C PHE A 182 16.89 4.75 -2.58
N THR A 183 17.83 4.21 -3.35
CA THR A 183 19.28 4.24 -3.06
C THR A 183 19.92 5.62 -3.18
N GLY A 184 19.25 6.56 -3.87
CA GLY A 184 19.81 7.88 -4.16
C GLY A 184 20.95 7.88 -5.19
N LEU A 185 21.22 6.73 -5.82
CA LEU A 185 22.20 6.65 -6.90
C LEU A 185 21.73 7.45 -8.12
N ASN A 186 22.66 8.19 -8.72
CA ASN A 186 22.37 8.93 -9.94
C ASN A 186 22.31 7.98 -11.16
N PRO A 187 21.73 8.42 -12.30
CA PRO A 187 21.60 7.57 -13.48
C PRO A 187 22.92 6.97 -13.98
N GLN A 188 24.03 7.71 -13.88
CA GLN A 188 25.35 7.23 -14.29
C GLN A 188 25.84 6.09 -13.39
N GLN A 189 25.68 6.22 -12.07
CA GLN A 189 26.02 5.18 -11.10
C GLN A 189 25.16 3.94 -11.29
N CYS A 190 23.85 4.12 -11.52
CA CYS A 190 22.95 3.01 -11.84
C CYS A 190 23.37 2.28 -13.12
N HIS A 191 23.77 3.02 -14.17
CA HIS A 191 24.24 2.42 -15.42
C HIS A 191 25.50 1.59 -15.22
N THR A 192 26.45 2.06 -14.40
CA THR A 192 27.66 1.31 -14.06
C THR A 192 27.39 0.00 -13.31
N LEU A 193 26.30 -0.11 -12.54
CA LEU A 193 25.97 -1.33 -11.79
C LEU A 193 25.28 -2.42 -12.62
N VAL A 194 24.72 -2.05 -13.77
CA VAL A 194 24.01 -2.99 -14.68
C VAL A 194 24.98 -3.66 -15.66
N HIS A 195 26.19 -3.15 -15.78
CA HIS A 195 27.27 -3.65 -16.63
C HIS A 195 28.38 -4.31 -15.80
#